data_AF-A0A392QSP6-F1
#
_entry.id   AF-A0A392QSP6-F1
#
_cell.length_a   1.000
_cell.length_b   1.000
_cell.length_c   1.000
_cell.angle_alpha   90.00
_cell.angle_beta   90.00
_cell.angle_gamma   90.00
#
_symmetry.space_group_name_H-M   'P 1'
#
loop_
_entity.id
_entity.type
_entity.pdbx_description
1 polymer ?
#
loop_
_entity_poly.entity_id
_entity_poly.type
_entity_poly.pdbx_seq_one_letter_code
_entity_poly.pdbx_strand_id
1 'polypeptide(L)'
;AVKRIDAEERGEREFKSEVAAIANVQHVNLVRLFGYCNSSKAPRESQRRPRRSGCLSWNLRYKVAIDVAKGLAYLHHDCRSRILHLDIKPENILLDECFRALVSDFGLSKLTGKGESHSVSAIRGTRGYMAPEWLLEQGISDKTDVYSYGMVLLEIVG
;
A
#
# COMPACT_ATOMS: atom_id res chain seq x y z
N ALA A 1 -2.50 0.01 -15.14
CA ALA A 1 -2.69 -1.46 -15.10
C ALA A 1 -4.15 -1.75 -14.74
N VAL A 2 -4.66 -2.93 -15.06
CA VAL A 2 -5.98 -3.40 -14.60
C VAL A 2 -5.76 -4.50 -13.58
N LYS A 3 -6.19 -4.28 -12.32
CA LYS A 3 -6.20 -5.30 -11.26
C LYS A 3 -7.56 -5.98 -11.28
N ARG A 4 -7.58 -7.31 -11.42
CA ARG A 4 -8.81 -8.10 -11.28
C ARG A 4 -8.89 -8.59 -9.85
N ILE A 5 -10.05 -8.45 -9.23
CA ILE A 5 -10.29 -8.91 -7.86
C ILE A 5 -11.23 -10.11 -7.95
N ASP A 6 -10.92 -11.17 -7.19
CA ASP A 6 -11.73 -12.38 -7.17
C ASP A 6 -13.11 -12.10 -6.60
N ALA A 7 -14.14 -12.78 -7.12
CA ALA A 7 -15.53 -12.56 -6.75
C ALA A 7 -15.92 -13.20 -5.39
N GLU A 8 -14.95 -13.68 -4.62
CA GLU A 8 -15.17 -14.21 -3.28
C GLU A 8 -15.41 -13.07 -2.27
N GLU A 9 -16.01 -13.40 -1.13
CA GLU A 9 -16.35 -12.42 -0.07
C GLU A 9 -15.12 -11.60 0.37
N ARG A 10 -13.94 -12.24 0.40
CA ARG A 10 -12.67 -11.56 0.69
C ARG A 10 -12.34 -10.50 -0.36
N GLY A 11 -12.47 -10.85 -1.64
CA GLY A 11 -12.18 -9.92 -2.74
C GLY A 11 -13.14 -8.74 -2.74
N GLU A 12 -14.42 -8.94 -2.43
CA GLU A 12 -15.37 -7.83 -2.33
C GLU A 12 -14.98 -6.83 -1.23
N ARG A 13 -14.52 -7.32 -0.07
CA ARG A 13 -14.01 -6.47 1.01
C ARG A 13 -12.76 -5.71 0.60
N GLU A 14 -11.82 -6.38 -0.07
CA GLU A 14 -10.59 -5.76 -0.57
C GLU A 14 -10.90 -4.67 -1.61
N PHE A 15 -11.83 -4.94 -2.54
CA PHE A 15 -12.28 -3.96 -3.52
C PHE A 15 -12.89 -2.70 -2.87
N LYS A 16 -13.82 -2.90 -1.92
CA LYS A 16 -14.47 -1.80 -1.19
C LYS A 16 -13.44 -0.98 -0.42
N SER A 17 -12.47 -1.63 0.22
CA SER A 17 -11.39 -0.97 0.94
C SER A 17 -10.52 -0.14 0.01
N GLU A 18 -10.06 -0.74 -1.10
CA GLU A 18 -9.20 -0.09 -2.08
C GLU A 18 -9.89 1.16 -2.64
N VAL A 19 -11.13 1.04 -3.13
CA VAL A 19 -11.89 2.19 -3.65
C VAL A 19 -12.09 3.26 -2.58
N ALA A 20 -12.46 2.89 -1.36
CA ALA A 20 -12.66 3.86 -0.27
C ALA A 20 -11.37 4.62 0.09
N ALA A 21 -10.22 3.94 0.06
CA ALA A 21 -8.93 4.52 0.37
C ALA A 21 -8.44 5.46 -0.73
N ILE A 22 -8.48 5.05 -2.00
CA ILE A 22 -7.76 5.78 -3.07
C ILE A 22 -8.63 6.65 -3.98
N ALA A 23 -9.96 6.57 -3.89
CA ALA A 23 -10.85 7.34 -4.78
C ALA A 23 -10.65 8.86 -4.69
N ASN A 24 -10.25 9.38 -3.53
CA ASN A 24 -10.07 10.82 -3.28
C ASN A 24 -8.63 11.18 -2.86
N VAL A 25 -7.68 10.29 -3.13
CA VAL A 25 -6.26 10.46 -2.78
C VAL A 25 -5.50 10.86 -4.02
N GLN A 26 -4.67 11.90 -3.91
CA GLN A 26 -3.81 12.34 -5.00
C GLN A 26 -2.45 12.78 -4.45
N HIS A 27 -1.43 11.96 -4.70
CA HIS A 27 -0.07 12.24 -4.31
C HIS A 27 0.90 11.62 -5.32
N VAL A 28 2.05 12.27 -5.55
CA VAL A 28 3.02 11.86 -6.57
C VAL A 28 3.70 10.52 -6.28
N ASN A 29 3.65 10.06 -5.03
CA ASN A 29 4.21 8.79 -4.57
C ASN A 29 3.14 7.72 -4.25
N LEU A 30 1.90 7.91 -4.71
CA LEU A 30 0.82 6.94 -4.57
C LEU A 30 0.28 6.58 -5.95
N VAL A 31 -0.13 5.32 -6.15
CA VAL A 31 -0.85 4.96 -7.38
C VAL A 31 -2.20 5.66 -7.44
N ARG A 32 -2.57 6.12 -8.64
CA ARG A 32 -3.85 6.75 -8.89
C ARG A 32 -4.87 5.73 -9.39
N LEU A 33 -6.03 5.69 -8.74
CA LEU A 33 -7.21 5.04 -9.31
C LEU A 33 -7.83 5.94 -10.38
N PHE A 34 -7.86 5.45 -11.62
CA PHE A 34 -8.54 6.14 -12.71
C PHE A 34 -10.02 5.80 -12.80
N GLY A 35 -10.41 4.62 -12.33
CA GLY A 35 -11.78 4.14 -12.33
C GLY A 35 -11.86 2.67 -11.97
N TYR A 36 -13.08 2.17 -11.81
CA TYR A 36 -13.36 0.76 -11.57
C TYR A 36 -14.47 0.28 -12.51
N CYS A 37 -14.56 -1.03 -12.70
CA CYS A 37 -15.63 -1.66 -13.48
C CYS A 37 -16.24 -2.80 -12.67
N ASN A 38 -17.56 -2.78 -12.50
CA ASN A 38 -18.31 -3.83 -11.81
C ASN A 38 -19.04 -4.75 -12.81
N SER A 39 -18.37 -5.11 -13.91
CA SER A 39 -18.92 -5.98 -14.96
C SER A 39 -18.19 -7.31 -15.00
N SER A 40 -18.93 -8.39 -15.28
CA SER A 40 -18.40 -9.75 -15.45
C SER A 40 -17.46 -9.91 -16.66
N LYS A 41 -17.43 -8.94 -17.58
CA LYS A 41 -16.52 -8.90 -18.74
C LYS A 41 -15.33 -7.99 -18.45
N ALA A 42 -14.42 -8.43 -17.59
CA ALA A 42 -13.20 -7.69 -17.29
C ALA A 42 -12.19 -7.77 -18.46
N PRO A 43 -11.51 -6.67 -18.82
CA PRO A 43 -10.34 -6.71 -19.70
C PRO A 43 -9.26 -7.62 -19.10
N ARG A 44 -8.50 -8.33 -19.96
CA ARG A 44 -7.40 -9.18 -19.51
C ARG A 44 -6.40 -8.36 -18.70
N GLU A 45 -5.96 -8.93 -17.58
CA GLU A 45 -4.91 -8.36 -16.73
C GLU A 45 -3.62 -8.19 -17.54
N SER A 46 -3.23 -6.93 -17.78
CA SER A 46 -1.99 -6.59 -18.47
C SER A 46 -0.92 -6.23 -17.45
N GLN A 47 -0.53 -7.17 -16.60
CA GLN A 47 0.60 -6.98 -15.69
C GLN A 47 1.90 -7.39 -16.41
N ARG A 48 2.36 -6.54 -17.33
CA ARG A 48 3.74 -6.67 -17.83
C ARG A 48 4.66 -6.13 -16.75
N ARG A 49 5.15 -7.00 -15.85
CA ARG A 49 6.34 -6.69 -15.04
C ARG A 49 7.55 -6.87 -15.97
N PRO A 50 8.18 -5.80 -16.50
CA PRO A 50 9.48 -5.98 -17.13
C PRO A 50 10.40 -6.54 -16.04
N ARG A 51 10.87 -7.78 -16.22
CA ARG A 51 11.96 -8.32 -15.41
C ARG A 51 13.21 -7.52 -15.78
N ARG A 52 13.40 -6.39 -15.11
CA ARG A 52 14.68 -5.67 -15.16
C ARG A 52 15.64 -6.46 -14.28
N SER A 53 16.49 -7.23 -14.94
CA SER A 53 17.58 -7.96 -14.32
C SER A 53 18.62 -6.95 -13.83
N GLY A 54 18.82 -6.83 -12.52
CA GLY A 54 19.86 -5.99 -11.94
C GLY A 54 19.44 -5.31 -10.65
N CYS A 55 20.41 -5.07 -9.77
CA CYS A 55 20.20 -4.32 -8.56
C CYS A 55 20.09 -2.82 -8.86
N LEU A 56 19.16 -2.14 -8.19
CA LEU A 56 19.15 -0.67 -8.21
C LEU A 56 20.44 -0.14 -7.56
N SER A 57 20.98 0.95 -8.12
CA SER A 57 22.07 1.69 -7.49
C SER A 57 21.64 2.23 -6.13
N TRP A 58 22.61 2.46 -5.23
CA TRP A 58 22.32 2.98 -3.90
C TRP A 58 21.52 4.29 -3.93
N ASN A 59 21.87 5.20 -4.84
CA ASN A 59 21.15 6.47 -4.98
C ASN A 59 19.66 6.28 -5.36
N LEU A 60 19.37 5.29 -6.22
CA LEU A 60 17.98 4.96 -6.58
C LEU A 60 17.25 4.31 -5.40
N ARG A 61 17.90 3.39 -4.69
CA ARG A 61 17.36 2.77 -3.47
C ARG A 61 17.01 3.80 -2.39
N TYR A 62 17.91 4.74 -2.15
CA TYR A 62 17.69 5.85 -1.22
C TYR A 62 16.53 6.75 -1.66
N LYS A 63 16.43 7.05 -2.97
CA LYS A 63 15.29 7.80 -3.52
C LYS A 63 13.96 7.05 -3.31
N VAL A 64 13.94 5.74 -3.55
CA VAL A 64 12.76 4.88 -3.32
C VAL A 64 12.31 4.95 -1.86
N ALA A 65 13.24 4.85 -0.91
CA ALA A 65 12.92 5.00 0.51
C ALA A 65 12.24 6.35 0.81
N ILE A 66 12.82 7.46 0.33
CA ILE A 66 12.22 8.80 0.51
C ILE A 66 10.83 8.89 -0.10
N ASP A 67 10.65 8.40 -1.33
CA ASP A 67 9.39 8.45 -2.06
C ASP A 67 8.29 7.67 -1.31
N VAL A 68 8.60 6.48 -0.79
CA VAL A 68 7.66 5.68 0.02
C VAL A 68 7.31 6.41 1.32
N ALA A 69 8.30 6.97 2.02
CA ALA A 69 8.07 7.74 3.25
C ALA A 69 7.13 8.94 3.03
N LYS A 70 7.29 9.66 1.92
CA LYS A 70 6.39 10.77 1.54
C LYS A 70 4.97 10.29 1.28
N GLY A 71 4.82 9.17 0.57
CA GLY A 71 3.52 8.53 0.33
C GLY A 71 2.81 8.16 1.63
N LEU A 72 3.52 7.54 2.57
CA LEU A 72 2.98 7.18 3.88
C LEU A 72 2.62 8.39 4.73
N ALA A 73 3.50 9.39 4.80
CA ALA A 73 3.23 10.62 5.55
C ALA A 73 1.96 11.31 5.06
N TYR A 74 1.75 11.38 3.74
CA TYR A 74 0.54 11.93 3.14
C TYR A 74 -0.72 11.15 3.59
N LEU A 75 -0.69 9.80 3.52
CA LEU A 75 -1.80 8.95 3.95
C LEU A 75 -2.13 9.13 5.44
N HIS A 76 -1.11 9.28 6.27
CA HIS A 76 -1.26 9.35 7.73
C HIS A 76 -1.72 10.71 8.24
N HIS A 77 -1.29 11.80 7.60
CA HIS A 77 -1.41 13.15 8.15
C HIS A 77 -2.19 14.13 7.27
N ASP A 78 -2.01 14.06 5.94
CA ASP A 78 -2.50 15.08 5.01
C ASP A 78 -3.87 14.73 4.41
N CYS A 79 -4.22 13.44 4.37
CA CYS A 79 -5.57 13.01 4.00
C CYS A 79 -6.64 13.53 4.98
N ARG A 80 -7.89 13.68 4.49
CA ARG A 80 -9.03 14.10 5.31
C ARG A 80 -9.29 13.14 6.47
N SER A 81 -9.33 11.85 6.16
CA SER A 81 -9.28 10.76 7.14
C SER A 81 -7.87 10.18 7.12
N ARG A 82 -7.38 9.70 8.26
CA ARG A 82 -6.12 8.94 8.28
C ARG A 82 -6.35 7.64 7.51
N ILE A 83 -5.43 7.28 6.63
CA ILE A 83 -5.49 6.02 5.88
C ILE A 83 -4.31 5.16 6.35
N LEU A 84 -4.62 4.01 6.93
CA LEU A 84 -3.64 2.97 7.24
C LEU A 84 -3.52 2.05 6.04
N HIS A 85 -2.31 1.85 5.51
CA HIS A 85 -2.08 1.02 4.32
C HIS A 85 -2.21 -0.47 4.63
N LEU A 86 -1.59 -0.91 5.73
CA LEU A 86 -1.64 -2.25 6.34
C LEU A 86 -0.99 -3.39 5.54
N ASP A 87 -0.45 -3.11 4.36
CA ASP A 87 0.32 -4.08 3.57
C ASP A 87 1.54 -3.45 2.86
N ILE A 88 2.35 -2.69 3.60
CA ILE A 88 3.60 -2.13 3.06
C ILE A 88 4.66 -3.21 2.97
N LYS A 89 5.12 -3.46 1.74
CA LYS A 89 6.15 -4.45 1.38
C LYS A 89 6.69 -4.14 -0.03
N PRO A 90 7.84 -4.68 -0.45
CA PRO A 90 8.44 -4.40 -1.75
C PRO A 90 7.51 -4.68 -2.93
N GLU A 91 6.68 -5.73 -2.87
CA GLU A 91 5.76 -6.09 -3.96
C GLU A 91 4.69 -5.05 -4.23
N ASN A 92 4.37 -4.23 -3.21
CA ASN A 92 3.37 -3.17 -3.25
C ASN A 92 4.01 -1.79 -3.49
N ILE A 93 5.32 -1.72 -3.73
CA ILE A 93 6.04 -0.50 -4.10
C ILE A 93 6.42 -0.60 -5.58
N LEU A 94 5.67 0.10 -6.43
CA LEU A 94 5.91 0.11 -7.87
C LEU A 94 6.92 1.19 -8.22
N LEU A 95 7.70 0.95 -9.28
CA LEU A 95 8.58 1.96 -9.87
C LEU A 95 8.05 2.37 -11.23
N ASP A 96 7.93 3.69 -11.43
CA ASP A 96 7.61 4.23 -12.75
C ASP A 96 8.84 4.25 -13.68
N GLU A 97 8.66 4.75 -14.89
CA GLU A 97 9.73 4.84 -15.90
C GLU A 97 10.91 5.72 -15.46
N CYS A 98 10.70 6.63 -14.50
CA CYS A 98 11.70 7.54 -13.93
C CYS A 98 12.24 7.06 -12.57
N PHE A 99 11.99 5.80 -12.19
CA PHE A 99 12.35 5.22 -10.90
C PHE A 99 11.82 6.02 -9.70
N ARG A 100 10.65 6.66 -9.83
CA ARG A 100 9.90 7.16 -8.68
C ARG A 100 9.11 6.01 -8.06
N ALA A 101 9.12 5.94 -6.74
CA ALA A 101 8.35 4.93 -6.03
C ALA A 101 6.90 5.36 -5.86
N LEU A 102 5.99 4.42 -6.09
CA LEU A 102 4.55 4.55 -5.96
C LEU A 102 4.04 3.45 -5.02
N VAL A 103 3.50 3.84 -3.87
CA VAL A 103 2.80 2.91 -2.97
C VAL A 103 1.49 2.48 -3.62
N SER A 104 1.23 1.18 -3.60
CA SER A 104 0.12 0.54 -4.30
C SER A 104 -0.53 -0.56 -3.47
N ASP A 105 -1.66 -1.08 -3.95
CA ASP A 105 -2.44 -2.15 -3.32
C ASP A 105 -3.05 -1.78 -1.97
N PHE A 106 -4.18 -1.07 -2.05
CA PHE A 106 -4.92 -0.60 -0.89
C PHE A 106 -6.03 -1.57 -0.46
N GLY A 107 -6.00 -2.82 -0.92
CA GLY A 107 -7.04 -3.81 -0.61
C GLY A 107 -7.19 -4.09 0.88
N LEU A 108 -6.12 -3.93 1.65
CA LEU A 108 -6.13 -4.11 3.11
C LEU A 108 -6.26 -2.81 3.89
N SER A 109 -6.32 -1.66 3.22
CA SER A 109 -6.25 -0.36 3.88
C SER A 109 -7.43 -0.11 4.81
N LYS A 110 -7.30 0.88 5.70
CA LYS A 110 -8.37 1.26 6.61
C LYS A 110 -8.40 2.76 6.83
N LEU A 111 -9.58 3.36 6.68
CA LEU A 111 -9.82 4.76 7.06
C LEU A 111 -10.08 4.83 8.57
N THR A 112 -9.38 5.72 9.27
CA THR A 112 -9.56 5.99 10.70
C THR A 112 -9.71 7.48 10.96
N GLY A 113 -10.36 7.82 12.08
CA GLY A 113 -10.50 9.21 12.51
C GLY A 113 -9.16 9.78 12.98
N LYS A 114 -8.88 11.06 12.72
CA LYS A 114 -7.60 11.68 13.15
C LYS A 114 -7.40 11.69 14.68
N GLY A 115 -8.48 11.63 15.46
CA GLY A 115 -8.44 11.55 16.92
C GLY A 115 -8.38 10.12 17.49
N GLU A 116 -8.43 9.10 16.65
CA GLU A 116 -8.32 7.71 17.10
C GLU A 116 -6.85 7.33 17.25
N SER A 117 -6.43 6.90 18.45
CA SER A 117 -5.06 6.44 18.69
C SER A 117 -4.81 5.05 18.09
N HIS A 118 -5.80 4.15 18.21
CA HIS A 118 -5.74 2.78 17.71
C HIS A 118 -7.10 2.35 17.18
N SER A 119 -7.10 1.40 16.25
CA SER A 119 -8.32 0.81 15.67
C SER A 119 -8.23 -0.71 15.71
N VAL A 120 -9.36 -1.40 15.88
CA VAL A 120 -9.41 -2.86 15.82
C VAL A 120 -9.54 -3.31 14.37
N SER A 121 -8.71 -4.26 13.93
CA SER A 121 -8.81 -4.87 12.61
C SER A 121 -8.40 -6.33 12.68
N ALA A 122 -8.99 -7.16 11.82
CA ALA A 122 -8.56 -8.54 11.68
C ALA A 122 -7.09 -8.60 11.22
N ILE A 123 -6.34 -9.58 11.71
CA ILE A 123 -4.95 -9.82 11.30
C ILE A 123 -4.94 -10.32 9.86
N ARG A 124 -4.53 -9.45 8.91
CA ARG A 124 -4.59 -9.74 7.46
C ARG A 124 -3.38 -9.24 6.66
N GLY A 125 -2.31 -8.76 7.29
CA GLY A 125 -1.11 -8.27 6.61
C GLY A 125 -0.14 -9.37 6.16
N THR A 126 0.95 -8.98 5.50
CA THR A 126 2.00 -9.90 5.05
C THR A 126 2.96 -10.28 6.19
N ARG A 127 3.12 -11.59 6.44
CA ARG A 127 4.07 -12.12 7.44
C ARG A 127 5.49 -11.62 7.14
N GLY A 128 6.21 -11.20 8.18
CA GLY A 128 7.53 -10.57 8.05
C GLY A 128 7.48 -9.03 7.99
N TYR A 129 6.33 -8.44 7.62
CA TYR A 129 6.12 -6.98 7.61
C TYR A 129 5.11 -6.51 8.66
N MET A 130 4.34 -7.43 9.24
CA MET A 130 3.34 -7.10 10.26
C MET A 130 4.00 -6.65 11.58
N ALA A 131 3.53 -5.52 12.09
CA ALA A 131 3.96 -4.99 13.37
C ALA A 131 3.57 -5.93 14.53
N PRO A 132 4.41 -6.05 15.56
CA PRO A 132 4.17 -6.98 16.67
C PRO A 132 2.88 -6.67 17.42
N GLU A 133 2.52 -5.39 17.61
CA GLU A 133 1.28 -5.00 18.27
C GLU A 133 0.03 -5.46 17.51
N TRP A 134 0.12 -5.56 16.17
CA TRP A 134 -0.98 -6.09 15.38
C TRP A 134 -1.11 -7.62 15.52
N LEU A 135 0.02 -8.33 15.58
CA LEU A 135 0.07 -9.77 15.82
C LEU A 135 -0.41 -10.15 17.23
N LEU A 136 -0.20 -9.25 18.20
CA LEU A 136 -0.65 -9.40 19.58
C LEU A 136 -2.08 -8.87 19.81
N GLU A 137 -2.80 -8.52 18.74
CA GLU A 137 -4.18 -8.01 18.78
C GLU A 137 -4.36 -6.73 19.63
N GLN A 138 -3.30 -5.93 19.80
CA GLN A 138 -3.32 -4.67 20.55
C GLN A 138 -3.86 -3.47 19.73
N GLY A 139 -4.37 -3.75 18.53
CA GLY A 139 -4.89 -2.76 17.59
C GLY A 139 -3.85 -2.30 16.56
N ILE A 140 -4.33 -1.55 15.58
CA ILE A 140 -3.53 -0.98 14.49
C ILE A 140 -3.53 0.55 14.56
N SER A 141 -2.44 1.15 14.10
CA SER A 141 -2.28 2.60 13.98
C SER A 141 -1.38 2.93 12.78
N ASP A 142 -1.08 4.21 12.58
CA ASP A 142 -0.03 4.65 11.63
C ASP A 142 1.32 3.98 11.94
N LYS A 143 1.58 3.67 13.22
CA LYS A 143 2.81 2.98 13.62
C LYS A 143 2.92 1.56 13.09
N THR A 144 1.80 0.92 12.78
CA THR A 144 1.79 -0.39 12.13
C THR A 144 2.39 -0.30 10.72
N ASP A 145 2.05 0.74 9.95
CA ASP A 145 2.67 1.00 8.64
C ASP A 145 4.14 1.43 8.78
N VAL A 146 4.48 2.20 9.82
CA VAL A 146 5.87 2.62 10.10
C VAL A 146 6.76 1.40 10.36
N TYR A 147 6.26 0.40 11.10
CA TYR A 147 6.99 -0.85 11.30
C TYR A 147 7.21 -1.58 9.98
N SER A 148 6.16 -1.76 9.18
CA SER A 148 6.25 -2.41 7.87
C SER A 148 7.23 -1.69 6.94
N TYR A 149 7.24 -0.35 6.96
CA TYR A 149 8.21 0.46 6.24
C TYR A 149 9.65 0.25 6.74
N GLY A 150 9.84 0.09 8.05
CA GLY A 150 11.13 -0.29 8.63
C GLY A 150 11.66 -1.61 8.07
N MET A 151 10.78 -2.61 7.90
CA MET A 151 11.14 -3.89 7.27
C MET A 151 11.53 -3.72 5.80
N VAL A 152 10.81 -2.89 5.04
CA VAL A 152 11.19 -2.52 3.66
C VAL A 152 12.57 -1.86 3.63
N LEU A 153 12.89 -0.98 4.58
CA LEU A 153 14.21 -0.33 4.64
C LEU A 153 15.33 -1.35 4.85
N LEU A 154 15.12 -2.39 5.66
CA LEU A 154 16.12 -3.46 5.85
C LEU A 154 16.43 -4.17 4.53
N GLU A 155 15.41 -4.43 3.70
CA GLU A 155 15.61 -5.02 2.38
C GLU A 155 16.25 -4.07 1.37
N ILE A 156 15.98 -2.77 1.48
CA ILE A 156 16.62 -1.76 0.64
C ILE A 156 18.13 -1.69 0.92
N VAL A 157 18.52 -1.86 2.19
CA VAL A 157 19.92 -1.82 2.64
C VAL A 157 20.67 -3.13 2.35
N GLY A 158 19.96 -4.28 2.39
CA GLY A 158 20.50 -5.60 2.02
C GLY A 158 21.01 -5.68 0.59
#